data_AF-A0A4Q7Y5R8-F1
#
_entry.id   AF-A0A4Q7Y5R8-F1
#
_cell.length_a   1.000
_cell.length_b   1.000
_cell.length_c   1.000
_cell.angle_alpha   90.00
_cell.angle_beta   90.00
_cell.angle_gamma   90.00
#
_symmetry.space_group_name_H-M   'P 1'
#
loop_
_entity.id
_entity.type
_entity.pdbx_description
1 polymer ?
#
loop_
_entity_poly.entity_id
_entity_poly.type
_entity_poly.pdbx_seq_one_letter_code
_entity_poly.pdbx_strand_id
1 'polypeptide(L)'
;MDDERTTDGPPSPDPDDASPEVHAVAGEPAGAPADDPDATTDGPATSAGNPQPSTSGGGSGRSRAWSRPTALAASTVVALVLGFALTVQIRSTAEPDPQVATREEDLVLILEELNTREAELRRQIARTRQTVEELSTGQRQSDRAAEEARARAEAIGILNGTLPASGPGVALTIQDPDGAVPASVVLDAIQELRGAGAEAMQVDGVRVVVSSAVSGSPGALRIDGIPLDSPYEFRVVGPPAAMEVALNVTGGVVADVGRVGGTAVVRQADVVTVDATVD
;
A
#
# COMPACT_ATOMS: atom_id res chain seq x y z
N MET A 1 55.51 -33.59 -5.76
CA MET A 1 54.48 -33.54 -4.68
C MET A 1 53.91 -32.16 -4.85
N ASP A 2 53.04 -32.04 -5.84
CA ASP A 2 52.61 -30.79 -6.46
C ASP A 2 51.09 -30.82 -6.39
N ASP A 3 50.52 -29.93 -5.60
CA ASP A 3 49.09 -29.89 -5.29
C ASP A 3 48.53 -28.57 -5.85
N GLU A 4 48.04 -28.63 -7.10
CA GLU A 4 47.30 -27.56 -7.75
C GLU A 4 45.88 -27.48 -7.13
N ARG A 5 45.59 -26.40 -6.39
CA ARG A 5 44.22 -26.07 -6.00
C ARG A 5 43.57 -25.15 -7.03
N THR A 6 42.76 -25.78 -7.88
CA THR A 6 41.70 -25.14 -8.67
C THR A 6 40.75 -24.38 -7.75
N THR A 7 40.54 -23.09 -8.03
CA THR A 7 39.48 -22.28 -7.41
C THR A 7 38.28 -22.30 -8.36
N ASP A 8 37.18 -22.90 -7.90
CA ASP A 8 35.89 -22.89 -8.59
C ASP A 8 35.12 -21.67 -8.06
N GLY A 9 34.91 -20.68 -8.93
CA GLY A 9 34.17 -19.46 -8.62
C GLY A 9 32.65 -19.69 -8.78
N PRO A 10 31.80 -19.07 -7.96
CA PRO A 10 30.35 -19.25 -8.07
C PRO A 10 29.81 -18.65 -9.38
N PRO A 11 28.74 -19.24 -9.95
CA PRO A 11 28.18 -18.82 -11.24
C PRO A 11 27.48 -17.45 -11.17
N SER A 12 27.63 -16.66 -12.23
CA SER A 12 26.92 -15.41 -12.49
C SER A 12 25.40 -15.62 -12.57
N PRO A 13 24.57 -14.69 -12.08
CA PRO A 13 23.11 -14.77 -12.24
C PRO A 13 22.66 -14.37 -13.66
N ASP A 14 21.64 -15.08 -14.15
CA ASP A 14 21.02 -14.93 -15.47
C ASP A 14 20.37 -13.56 -15.70
N PRO A 15 20.37 -13.05 -16.95
CA PRO A 15 19.75 -11.77 -17.32
C PRO A 15 18.32 -11.97 -17.83
N ASP A 16 17.38 -12.37 -16.98
CA ASP A 16 15.95 -12.46 -17.35
C ASP A 16 15.04 -12.15 -16.16
N ASP A 17 15.10 -10.91 -15.66
CA ASP A 17 14.02 -10.34 -14.84
C ASP A 17 13.57 -9.02 -15.47
N ALA A 18 12.76 -9.16 -16.52
CA ALA A 18 12.11 -8.07 -17.21
C ALA A 18 11.03 -7.44 -16.31
N SER A 19 11.21 -6.16 -16.01
CA SER A 19 10.28 -5.30 -15.29
C SER A 19 8.88 -5.27 -15.96
N PRO A 20 7.77 -5.20 -15.21
CA PRO A 20 6.49 -4.88 -15.82
C PRO A 20 6.35 -3.37 -16.00
N GLU A 21 6.21 -2.94 -17.26
CA GLU A 21 5.82 -1.59 -17.63
C GLU A 21 4.40 -1.26 -17.12
N VAL A 22 4.31 -0.22 -16.29
CA VAL A 22 3.05 0.41 -15.88
C VAL A 22 2.58 1.38 -16.97
N HIS A 23 1.55 1.01 -17.72
CA HIS A 23 0.87 1.93 -18.63
C HIS A 23 -0.07 2.85 -17.86
N ALA A 24 0.31 4.12 -17.77
CA ALA A 24 -0.54 5.21 -17.31
C ALA A 24 -1.54 5.61 -18.41
N VAL A 25 -2.83 5.68 -18.06
CA VAL A 25 -3.85 6.39 -18.86
C VAL A 25 -4.38 7.53 -18.01
N ALA A 26 -4.06 8.76 -18.44
CA ALA A 26 -4.64 10.01 -17.96
C ALA A 26 -5.78 10.46 -18.90
N GLY A 27 -6.77 11.16 -18.33
CA GLY A 27 -7.97 11.72 -18.99
C GLY A 27 -7.64 12.78 -20.06
N GLU A 28 -8.60 13.28 -20.85
CA GLU A 28 -9.73 14.17 -20.50
C GLU A 28 -10.48 14.55 -21.85
N PRO A 29 -11.49 15.46 -21.94
CA PRO A 29 -12.87 15.42 -21.43
C PRO A 29 -13.96 15.83 -22.48
N ALA A 30 -15.20 15.98 -21.98
CA ALA A 30 -16.24 16.96 -22.35
C ALA A 30 -17.32 16.62 -23.41
N GLY A 31 -18.58 16.75 -22.98
CA GLY A 31 -19.77 16.84 -23.83
C GLY A 31 -21.06 16.53 -23.07
N ALA A 32 -21.69 17.58 -22.51
CA ALA A 32 -22.82 17.54 -21.57
C ALA A 32 -24.21 17.56 -22.30
N PRO A 33 -25.38 17.77 -21.63
CA PRO A 33 -26.49 16.80 -21.58
C PRO A 33 -27.85 17.37 -22.06
N ALA A 34 -28.94 16.62 -21.83
CA ALA A 34 -30.40 16.93 -21.86
C ALA A 34 -31.14 15.87 -22.72
N ASP A 35 -32.26 15.25 -22.35
CA ASP A 35 -33.35 15.64 -21.46
C ASP A 35 -33.96 14.40 -20.75
N ASP A 36 -34.31 14.60 -19.48
CA ASP A 36 -35.27 13.86 -18.66
C ASP A 36 -36.71 14.35 -19.00
N PRO A 37 -37.78 13.90 -18.34
CA PRO A 37 -38.37 12.57 -18.26
C PRO A 37 -39.86 12.63 -18.69
N ASP A 38 -40.57 11.50 -18.77
CA ASP A 38 -42.01 11.58 -18.43
C ASP A 38 -42.51 10.28 -17.81
N ALA A 39 -42.80 10.39 -16.53
CA ALA A 39 -43.64 9.49 -15.76
C ALA A 39 -44.92 10.25 -15.49
N THR A 40 -46.06 9.73 -15.93
CA THR A 40 -47.37 10.21 -15.48
C THR A 40 -48.26 9.04 -15.09
N THR A 41 -48.36 8.88 -13.78
CA THR A 41 -49.52 8.41 -13.03
C THR A 41 -50.75 9.23 -13.42
N ASP A 42 -51.92 8.59 -13.54
CA ASP A 42 -53.15 8.97 -12.81
C ASP A 42 -54.36 8.15 -13.28
N GLY A 43 -55.07 7.55 -12.32
CA GLY A 43 -56.53 7.40 -12.42
C GLY A 43 -57.20 8.60 -11.73
N PRO A 44 -58.48 8.52 -11.37
CA PRO A 44 -59.69 8.40 -12.19
C PRO A 44 -60.64 9.62 -12.01
N ALA A 45 -61.51 9.94 -12.98
CA ALA A 45 -62.75 10.73 -12.77
C ALA A 45 -63.64 10.69 -14.04
N THR A 46 -64.82 10.06 -14.04
CA THR A 46 -66.17 10.61 -13.72
C THR A 46 -66.70 11.74 -14.63
N SER A 47 -67.58 11.39 -15.58
CA SER A 47 -68.79 12.15 -15.98
C SER A 47 -69.56 11.30 -17.02
N ALA A 48 -70.71 10.73 -16.65
CA ALA A 48 -72.05 11.32 -16.75
C ALA A 48 -72.62 11.22 -18.18
N GLY A 49 -73.59 10.32 -18.37
CA GLY A 49 -74.36 10.20 -19.61
C GLY A 49 -75.20 8.92 -19.71
N ASN A 50 -76.27 8.83 -18.92
CA ASN A 50 -77.44 8.00 -19.24
C ASN A 50 -78.57 9.01 -19.56
N PRO A 51 -79.44 8.82 -20.58
CA PRO A 51 -80.54 7.86 -20.44
C PRO A 51 -80.98 7.11 -21.72
N GLN A 52 -81.18 5.79 -21.56
CA GLN A 52 -82.48 5.13 -21.78
C GLN A 52 -82.98 4.95 -23.27
N PRO A 53 -84.18 4.37 -23.52
CA PRO A 53 -84.38 2.99 -23.98
C PRO A 53 -85.03 2.88 -25.37
N SER A 54 -85.08 1.67 -25.94
CA SER A 54 -86.01 1.36 -27.04
C SER A 54 -86.85 0.14 -26.68
N THR A 55 -88.10 0.45 -26.32
CA THR A 55 -89.23 -0.47 -26.27
C THR A 55 -90.04 -0.26 -27.55
N SER A 56 -90.49 -1.35 -28.15
CA SER A 56 -91.72 -1.43 -28.95
C SER A 56 -92.44 -2.67 -28.39
N GLY A 57 -93.64 -2.61 -27.81
CA GLY A 57 -94.84 -1.85 -28.17
C GLY A 57 -95.59 -2.67 -29.22
N GLY A 58 -96.68 -3.39 -28.94
CA GLY A 58 -97.50 -3.46 -27.74
C GLY A 58 -98.65 -4.47 -27.91
N GLY A 59 -99.70 -4.30 -27.11
CA GLY A 59 -101.01 -4.96 -27.27
C GLY A 59 -101.39 -5.88 -26.10
N SER A 60 -101.69 -5.33 -24.92
CA SER A 60 -103.07 -5.07 -24.45
C SER A 60 -103.94 -6.32 -24.22
N GLY A 61 -104.01 -6.71 -22.95
CA GLY A 61 -105.26 -7.03 -22.25
C GLY A 61 -105.92 -8.39 -22.52
N ARG A 62 -105.99 -9.22 -21.48
CA ARG A 62 -107.25 -9.56 -20.80
C ARG A 62 -107.01 -10.50 -19.62
N SER A 63 -107.61 -10.10 -18.50
CA SER A 63 -107.89 -10.85 -17.28
C SER A 63 -108.56 -12.21 -17.52
N ARG A 64 -108.11 -13.24 -16.78
CA ARG A 64 -108.93 -14.25 -16.06
C ARG A 64 -107.95 -15.26 -15.43
N ALA A 65 -107.74 -15.21 -14.12
CA ALA A 65 -108.52 -15.93 -13.11
C ALA A 65 -108.46 -17.47 -13.29
N TRP A 66 -107.62 -18.06 -12.45
CA TRP A 66 -107.91 -19.24 -11.60
C TRP A 66 -108.31 -20.57 -12.26
N SER A 67 -107.40 -21.55 -12.21
CA SER A 67 -107.68 -22.90 -11.68
C SER A 67 -106.39 -23.74 -11.58
N ARG A 68 -106.14 -24.31 -10.39
CA ARG A 68 -105.17 -25.39 -10.09
C ARG A 68 -105.59 -26.69 -10.83
N PRO A 69 -104.75 -27.75 -10.99
CA PRO A 69 -103.57 -28.12 -10.20
C PRO A 69 -102.42 -28.76 -11.04
N THR A 70 -101.51 -27.96 -11.62
CA THR A 70 -100.24 -28.48 -12.20
C THR A 70 -99.00 -27.92 -11.48
N ALA A 71 -99.22 -27.10 -10.44
CA ALA A 71 -98.19 -26.41 -9.66
C ALA A 71 -97.35 -27.32 -8.74
N LEU A 72 -97.70 -28.60 -8.58
CA LEU A 72 -96.94 -29.58 -7.78
C LEU A 72 -95.83 -30.29 -8.60
N ALA A 73 -95.99 -30.40 -9.92
CA ALA A 73 -94.99 -31.01 -10.79
C ALA A 73 -93.91 -29.99 -11.21
N ALA A 74 -94.31 -28.74 -11.47
CA ALA A 74 -93.35 -27.68 -11.82
C ALA A 74 -92.44 -27.32 -10.63
N SER A 75 -92.97 -27.33 -9.40
CA SER A 75 -92.20 -27.02 -8.18
C SER A 75 -91.21 -28.11 -7.81
N THR A 76 -91.52 -29.39 -8.06
CA THR A 76 -90.58 -30.51 -7.84
C THR A 76 -89.44 -30.53 -8.86
N VAL A 77 -89.71 -30.21 -10.14
CA VAL A 77 -88.66 -30.07 -11.16
C VAL A 77 -87.73 -28.90 -10.84
N VAL A 78 -88.28 -27.75 -10.44
CA VAL A 78 -87.48 -26.58 -10.05
C VAL A 78 -86.64 -26.87 -8.80
N ALA A 79 -87.21 -27.57 -7.80
CA ALA A 79 -86.47 -27.98 -6.60
C ALA A 79 -85.34 -28.98 -6.92
N LEU A 80 -85.53 -29.89 -7.87
CA LEU A 80 -84.47 -30.79 -8.34
C LEU A 80 -83.35 -30.05 -9.06
N VAL A 81 -83.69 -29.08 -9.93
CA VAL A 81 -82.70 -28.26 -10.63
C VAL A 81 -81.93 -27.38 -9.64
N LEU A 82 -82.61 -26.78 -8.66
CA LEU A 82 -81.97 -25.99 -7.60
C LEU A 82 -81.11 -26.85 -6.67
N GLY A 83 -81.59 -28.03 -6.27
CA GLY A 83 -80.81 -28.98 -5.47
C GLY A 83 -79.58 -29.48 -6.22
N PHE A 84 -79.72 -29.77 -7.52
CA PHE A 84 -78.61 -30.13 -8.39
C PHE A 84 -77.62 -28.98 -8.57
N ALA A 85 -78.10 -27.76 -8.86
CA ALA A 85 -77.28 -26.58 -8.99
C ALA A 85 -76.53 -26.26 -7.69
N LEU A 86 -77.19 -26.35 -6.54
CA LEU A 86 -76.58 -26.16 -5.23
C LEU A 86 -75.52 -27.23 -4.95
N THR A 87 -75.78 -28.49 -5.32
CA THR A 87 -74.79 -29.58 -5.17
C THR A 87 -73.59 -29.39 -6.09
N VAL A 88 -73.81 -28.96 -7.33
CA VAL A 88 -72.73 -28.62 -8.29
C VAL A 88 -71.92 -27.42 -7.79
N GLN A 89 -72.59 -26.42 -7.21
CA GLN A 89 -71.96 -25.20 -6.71
C GLN A 89 -71.20 -25.44 -5.41
N ILE A 90 -71.72 -26.27 -4.51
CA ILE A 90 -70.99 -26.75 -3.33
C ILE A 90 -69.80 -27.59 -3.77
N ARG A 91 -69.96 -28.45 -4.79
CA ARG A 91 -68.85 -29.28 -5.29
C ARG A 91 -67.78 -28.47 -6.01
N SER A 92 -68.14 -27.37 -6.69
CA SER A 92 -67.18 -26.44 -7.29
C SER A 92 -66.55 -25.47 -6.30
N THR A 93 -67.18 -25.25 -5.14
CA THR A 93 -66.62 -24.46 -4.02
C THR A 93 -65.82 -25.33 -3.04
N ALA A 94 -66.00 -26.65 -3.11
CA ALA A 94 -65.26 -27.64 -2.32
C ALA A 94 -63.99 -28.16 -3.02
N GLU A 95 -63.68 -27.68 -4.24
CA GLU A 95 -62.32 -27.81 -4.75
C GLU A 95 -61.44 -26.81 -4.00
N PRO A 96 -60.40 -27.26 -3.27
CA PRO A 96 -59.48 -26.35 -2.61
C PRO A 96 -58.86 -25.43 -3.67
N ASP A 97 -58.96 -24.13 -3.44
CA ASP A 97 -58.46 -23.09 -4.34
C ASP A 97 -56.95 -23.31 -4.60
N PRO A 98 -56.54 -23.66 -5.83
CA PRO A 98 -55.14 -23.91 -6.16
C PRO A 98 -54.26 -22.65 -6.00
N GLN A 99 -54.86 -21.47 -5.80
CA GLN A 99 -54.16 -20.18 -5.60
C GLN A 99 -53.64 -19.96 -4.17
N VAL A 100 -54.12 -20.70 -3.17
CA VAL A 100 -53.61 -20.60 -1.78
C VAL A 100 -52.35 -21.46 -1.60
N ALA A 101 -52.33 -22.66 -2.19
CA ALA A 101 -51.14 -23.53 -2.18
C ALA A 101 -49.96 -22.93 -2.97
N THR A 102 -50.21 -22.23 -4.10
CA THR A 102 -49.15 -21.57 -4.89
C THR A 102 -48.48 -20.40 -4.16
N ARG A 103 -49.20 -19.67 -3.29
CA ARG A 103 -48.63 -18.54 -2.53
C ARG A 103 -47.68 -18.97 -1.42
N GLU A 104 -47.95 -20.11 -0.78
CA GLU A 104 -47.07 -20.66 0.25
C GLU A 104 -45.78 -21.23 -0.37
N GLU A 105 -45.90 -21.93 -1.50
CA GLU A 105 -44.75 -22.44 -2.27
C GLU A 105 -43.86 -21.32 -2.81
N ASP A 106 -44.44 -20.23 -3.34
CA ASP A 106 -43.68 -19.07 -3.83
C ASP A 106 -42.91 -18.34 -2.72
N LEU A 107 -43.47 -18.24 -1.50
CA LEU A 107 -42.77 -17.64 -0.36
C LEU A 107 -41.60 -18.50 0.11
N VAL A 108 -41.75 -19.83 0.09
CA VAL A 108 -40.67 -20.77 0.40
C VAL A 108 -39.56 -20.65 -0.63
N LEU A 109 -39.89 -20.57 -1.92
CA LEU A 109 -38.92 -20.38 -3.00
C LEU A 109 -38.17 -19.05 -2.87
N ILE A 110 -38.87 -17.95 -2.60
CA ILE A 110 -38.24 -16.63 -2.37
C ILE A 110 -37.32 -16.68 -1.14
N LEU A 111 -37.74 -17.33 -0.06
CA LEU A 111 -36.91 -17.48 1.13
C LEU A 111 -35.65 -18.32 0.85
N GLU A 112 -35.78 -19.39 0.07
CA GLU A 112 -34.64 -20.23 -0.34
C GLU A 112 -33.67 -19.46 -1.26
N GLU A 113 -34.19 -18.65 -2.18
CA GLU A 113 -33.38 -17.75 -3.01
C GLU A 113 -32.68 -16.69 -2.16
N LEU A 114 -33.37 -16.07 -1.20
CA LEU A 114 -32.79 -15.09 -0.27
C LEU A 114 -31.71 -15.73 0.61
N ASN A 115 -31.95 -16.93 1.14
CA ASN A 115 -30.95 -17.67 1.92
C ASN A 115 -29.72 -18.01 1.07
N THR A 116 -29.92 -18.38 -0.20
CA THR A 116 -28.84 -18.68 -1.14
C THR A 116 -28.03 -17.43 -1.46
N ARG A 117 -28.70 -16.31 -1.76
CA ARG A 117 -28.08 -15.00 -1.99
C ARG A 117 -27.35 -14.51 -0.75
N GLU A 118 -27.93 -14.67 0.44
CA GLU A 118 -27.28 -14.35 1.71
C GLU A 118 -26.02 -15.18 1.91
N ALA A 119 -26.08 -16.49 1.70
CA ALA A 119 -24.92 -17.38 1.81
C ALA A 119 -23.83 -17.02 0.79
N GLU A 120 -24.21 -16.58 -0.42
CA GLU A 120 -23.27 -16.06 -1.42
C GLU A 120 -22.62 -14.74 -0.98
N LEU A 121 -23.41 -13.76 -0.56
CA LEU A 121 -22.93 -12.47 -0.07
C LEU A 121 -22.00 -12.65 1.14
N ARG A 122 -22.35 -13.52 2.09
CA ARG A 122 -21.48 -13.87 3.23
C ARG A 122 -20.15 -14.46 2.77
N ARG A 123 -20.14 -15.32 1.74
CA ARG A 123 -18.91 -15.86 1.14
C ARG A 123 -18.10 -14.78 0.43
N GLN A 124 -18.75 -13.85 -0.28
CA GLN A 124 -18.07 -12.71 -0.93
C GLN A 124 -17.42 -11.80 0.12
N ILE A 125 -18.13 -11.45 1.20
CA ILE A 125 -17.58 -10.66 2.32
C ILE A 125 -16.37 -11.35 2.94
N ALA A 126 -16.45 -12.66 3.19
CA ALA A 126 -15.33 -13.43 3.73
C ALA A 126 -14.10 -13.39 2.81
N ARG A 127 -14.30 -13.60 1.50
CA ARG A 127 -13.23 -13.50 0.50
C ARG A 127 -12.62 -12.10 0.44
N THR A 128 -13.43 -11.05 0.37
CA THR A 128 -12.93 -9.67 0.32
C THR A 128 -12.15 -9.31 1.58
N ARG A 129 -12.62 -9.73 2.77
CA ARG A 129 -11.89 -9.51 4.03
C ARG A 129 -10.55 -10.24 4.04
N GLN A 130 -10.51 -11.46 3.53
CA GLN A 130 -9.26 -12.21 3.37
C GLN A 130 -8.30 -11.50 2.41
N THR A 131 -8.78 -11.05 1.24
CA THR A 131 -7.95 -10.29 0.28
C THR A 131 -7.42 -8.99 0.89
N VAL A 132 -8.24 -8.25 1.65
CA VAL A 132 -7.78 -7.03 2.35
C VAL A 132 -6.69 -7.37 3.36
N GLU A 133 -6.84 -8.44 4.14
CA GLU A 133 -5.80 -8.85 5.09
C GLU A 133 -4.51 -9.24 4.37
N GLU A 134 -4.58 -10.07 3.31
CA GLU A 134 -3.43 -10.49 2.50
C GLU A 134 -2.70 -9.31 1.84
N LEU A 135 -3.42 -8.34 1.29
CA LEU A 135 -2.81 -7.13 0.75
C LEU A 135 -2.17 -6.29 1.85
N SER A 136 -2.81 -6.15 3.01
CA SER A 136 -2.26 -5.40 4.13
C SER A 136 -0.99 -6.05 4.71
N THR A 137 -0.92 -7.38 4.75
CA THR A 137 0.28 -8.11 5.20
C THR A 137 1.40 -7.98 4.18
N GLY A 138 1.08 -8.14 2.88
CA GLY A 138 2.02 -7.92 1.78
C GLY A 138 2.61 -6.53 1.79
N GLN A 139 1.78 -5.49 1.93
CA GLN A 139 2.24 -4.10 2.01
C GLN A 139 3.18 -3.88 3.22
N ARG A 140 2.79 -4.35 4.42
CA ARG A 140 3.65 -4.27 5.61
C ARG A 140 4.99 -4.99 5.44
N GLN A 141 5.02 -6.07 4.67
CA GLN A 141 6.27 -6.79 4.38
C GLN A 141 7.14 -6.00 3.40
N SER A 142 6.56 -5.44 2.34
CA SER A 142 7.26 -4.59 1.37
C SER A 142 7.83 -3.33 2.02
N ASP A 143 7.07 -2.68 2.90
CA ASP A 143 7.53 -1.48 3.61
C ASP A 143 8.76 -1.78 4.48
N ARG A 144 8.72 -2.90 5.24
CA ARG A 144 9.89 -3.35 6.02
C ARG A 144 11.09 -3.69 5.16
N ALA A 145 10.89 -4.38 4.04
CA ALA A 145 11.98 -4.69 3.11
C ALA A 145 12.61 -3.41 2.52
N ALA A 146 11.79 -2.40 2.21
CA ALA A 146 12.25 -1.11 1.71
C ALA A 146 13.01 -0.32 2.79
N GLU A 147 12.54 -0.31 4.04
CA GLU A 147 13.26 0.28 5.17
C GLU A 147 14.62 -0.38 5.39
N GLU A 148 14.68 -1.70 5.37
CA GLU A 148 15.93 -2.45 5.51
C GLU A 148 16.89 -2.16 4.35
N ALA A 149 16.38 -2.12 3.12
CA ALA A 149 17.20 -1.77 1.96
C ALA A 149 17.78 -0.35 2.07
N ARG A 150 16.98 0.63 2.53
CA ARG A 150 17.44 2.00 2.77
C ARG A 150 18.51 2.06 3.86
N ALA A 151 18.30 1.39 4.99
CA ALA A 151 19.29 1.33 6.07
C ALA A 151 20.61 0.68 5.63
N ARG A 152 20.54 -0.39 4.82
CA ARG A 152 21.73 -1.01 4.22
C ARG A 152 22.44 -0.08 3.24
N ALA A 153 21.69 0.62 2.38
CA ALA A 153 22.24 1.58 1.45
C ALA A 153 22.93 2.74 2.18
N GLU A 154 22.34 3.23 3.27
CA GLU A 154 22.94 4.25 4.13
C GLU A 154 24.23 3.77 4.78
N ALA A 155 24.24 2.57 5.37
CA ALA A 155 25.43 1.99 5.96
C ALA A 155 26.56 1.85 4.92
N ILE A 156 26.25 1.31 3.73
CA ILE A 156 27.21 1.20 2.63
C ILE A 156 27.71 2.58 2.19
N GLY A 157 26.82 3.58 2.12
CA GLY A 157 27.19 4.95 1.76
C GLY A 157 28.15 5.58 2.76
N ILE A 158 27.93 5.37 4.06
CA ILE A 158 28.85 5.83 5.11
C ILE A 158 30.21 5.14 4.98
N LEU A 159 30.23 3.81 4.81
CA LEU A 159 31.46 3.02 4.65
C LEU A 159 32.27 3.44 3.42
N ASN A 160 31.60 3.69 2.30
CA ASN A 160 32.24 4.09 1.04
C ASN A 160 32.64 5.56 1.01
N GLY A 161 32.20 6.35 1.99
CA GLY A 161 32.49 7.77 2.02
C GLY A 161 31.50 8.67 1.30
N THR A 162 30.43 8.14 0.71
CA THR A 162 29.47 8.91 -0.10
C THR A 162 28.38 9.59 0.72
N LEU A 163 28.24 9.21 2.00
CA LEU A 163 27.34 9.86 2.96
C LEU A 163 28.11 10.43 4.16
N PRO A 164 27.63 11.54 4.75
CA PRO A 164 28.21 12.11 5.96
C PRO A 164 28.00 11.18 7.16
N ALA A 165 28.83 11.33 8.19
CA ALA A 165 28.76 10.55 9.41
C ALA A 165 28.86 11.46 10.64
N SER A 166 28.17 11.09 11.72
CA SER A 166 28.24 11.83 12.98
C SER A 166 28.19 10.88 14.16
N GLY A 167 28.99 11.16 15.19
CA GLY A 167 29.08 10.32 16.38
C GLY A 167 30.17 10.77 17.34
N PRO A 168 30.43 10.03 18.42
CA PRO A 168 31.56 10.31 19.30
C PRO A 168 32.87 10.24 18.52
N GLY A 169 33.86 11.02 18.93
CA GLY A 169 35.09 11.10 18.16
C GLY A 169 36.13 12.07 18.68
N VAL A 170 37.12 12.35 17.83
CA VAL A 170 38.20 13.29 18.11
C VAL A 170 38.32 14.35 17.04
N ALA A 171 38.63 15.56 17.48
CA ALA A 171 39.15 16.63 16.65
C ALA A 171 40.66 16.74 16.91
N LEU A 172 41.48 16.50 15.88
CA LEU A 172 42.93 16.68 15.93
C LEU A 172 43.30 17.90 15.09
N THR A 173 44.03 18.84 15.68
CA THR A 173 44.53 20.04 15.01
C THR A 173 46.04 20.00 15.00
N ILE A 174 46.66 20.03 13.82
CA ILE A 174 48.11 20.08 13.65
C ILE A 174 48.51 21.46 13.12
N GLN A 175 49.19 22.23 13.96
CA GLN A 175 49.82 23.49 13.58
C GLN A 175 51.23 23.24 13.04
N ASP A 176 51.52 23.81 11.89
CA ASP A 176 52.77 23.65 11.15
C ASP A 176 53.24 25.02 10.60
N PRO A 177 53.64 25.96 11.49
CA PRO A 177 53.92 27.35 11.10
C PRO A 177 55.10 27.47 10.12
N ASP A 178 56.04 26.52 10.17
CA ASP A 178 57.23 26.50 9.31
C ASP A 178 57.05 25.62 8.05
N GLY A 179 55.88 24.99 7.88
CA GLY A 179 55.62 24.08 6.76
C GLY A 179 56.57 22.87 6.74
N ALA A 180 56.95 22.36 7.91
CA ALA A 180 57.95 21.32 8.08
C ALA A 180 57.35 19.92 8.24
N VAL A 181 56.03 19.80 8.45
CA VAL A 181 55.38 18.49 8.61
C VAL A 181 55.39 17.74 7.29
N PRO A 182 56.00 16.53 7.22
CA PRO A 182 56.02 15.73 6.01
C PRO A 182 54.72 14.97 5.81
N ALA A 183 54.44 14.58 4.55
CA ALA A 183 53.29 13.76 4.20
C ALA A 183 53.21 12.44 4.99
N SER A 184 54.36 11.88 5.39
CA SER A 184 54.40 10.66 6.21
C SER A 184 53.73 10.85 7.57
N VAL A 185 53.90 11.99 8.23
CA VAL A 185 53.28 12.23 9.55
C VAL A 185 51.76 12.35 9.44
N VAL A 186 51.25 12.99 8.37
CA VAL A 186 49.81 13.04 8.09
C VAL A 186 49.27 11.64 7.78
N LEU A 187 50.00 10.86 6.98
CA LEU A 187 49.63 9.48 6.69
C LEU A 187 49.61 8.62 7.95
N ASP A 188 50.64 8.72 8.79
CA ASP A 188 50.73 7.97 10.05
C ASP A 188 49.57 8.35 10.97
N ALA A 189 49.17 9.64 11.04
CA ALA A 189 47.98 10.06 11.76
C ALA A 189 46.72 9.35 11.28
N ILE A 190 46.51 9.27 9.97
CA ILE A 190 45.37 8.56 9.37
C ILE A 190 45.43 7.06 9.74
N GLN A 191 46.61 6.44 9.67
CA GLN A 191 46.76 5.00 9.95
C GLN A 191 46.58 4.66 11.42
N GLU A 192 47.12 5.47 12.34
CA GLU A 192 46.95 5.27 13.78
C GLU A 192 45.49 5.43 14.18
N LEU A 193 44.80 6.44 13.65
CA LEU A 193 43.37 6.63 13.86
C LEU A 193 42.55 5.44 13.33
N ARG A 194 42.87 4.93 12.13
CA ARG A 194 42.23 3.72 11.57
C ARG A 194 42.50 2.50 12.44
N GLY A 195 43.74 2.31 12.90
CA GLY A 195 44.12 1.22 13.81
C GLY A 195 43.40 1.30 15.16
N ALA A 196 43.07 2.51 15.62
CA ALA A 196 42.32 2.77 16.83
C ALA A 196 40.79 2.65 16.68
N GLY A 197 40.30 2.30 15.48
CA GLY A 197 38.87 2.10 15.22
C GLY A 197 38.13 3.34 14.72
N ALA A 198 38.79 4.28 14.06
CA ALA A 198 38.11 5.34 13.33
C ALA A 198 37.17 4.76 12.25
N GLU A 199 35.93 5.21 12.25
CA GLU A 199 34.87 4.74 11.36
C GLU A 199 34.67 5.71 10.18
N ALA A 200 34.81 7.01 10.41
CA ALA A 200 34.78 8.04 9.38
C ALA A 200 35.77 9.15 9.72
N MET A 201 36.42 9.72 8.70
CA MET A 201 37.45 10.73 8.86
C MET A 201 37.42 11.74 7.72
N GLN A 202 37.69 12.99 8.05
CA GLN A 202 38.07 13.99 7.07
C GLN A 202 39.21 14.86 7.58
N VAL A 203 39.95 15.42 6.63
CA VAL A 203 41.06 16.35 6.88
C VAL A 203 40.85 17.57 6.01
N ASP A 204 40.76 18.76 6.59
CA ASP A 204 40.51 20.04 5.90
C ASP A 204 39.30 19.98 4.94
N GLY A 205 38.26 19.24 5.31
CA GLY A 205 37.06 19.07 4.49
C GLY A 205 37.19 18.05 3.36
N VAL A 206 38.29 17.29 3.28
CA VAL A 206 38.46 16.17 2.35
C VAL A 206 38.11 14.87 3.05
N ARG A 207 37.15 14.11 2.51
CA ARG A 207 36.76 12.79 3.02
C ARG A 207 37.88 11.79 2.80
N VAL A 208 38.37 11.17 3.86
CA VAL A 208 39.40 10.13 3.79
C VAL A 208 38.73 8.76 3.71
N VAL A 209 39.00 8.03 2.63
CA VAL A 209 38.54 6.65 2.40
C VAL A 209 39.72 5.71 2.20
N VAL A 210 39.44 4.44 1.90
CA VAL A 210 40.48 3.41 1.71
C VAL A 210 41.41 3.74 0.54
N SER A 211 40.88 4.32 -0.54
CA SER A 211 41.63 4.70 -1.73
C SER A 211 42.31 6.07 -1.63
N SER A 212 42.14 6.80 -0.52
CA SER A 212 42.70 8.14 -0.38
C SER A 212 44.22 8.11 -0.32
N ALA A 213 44.85 9.07 -0.99
CA ALA A 213 46.29 9.21 -1.09
C ALA A 213 46.77 10.52 -0.46
N VAL A 214 47.71 10.43 0.49
CA VAL A 214 48.45 11.58 1.02
C VAL A 214 49.71 11.77 0.17
N SER A 215 49.93 12.99 -0.32
CA SER A 215 51.05 13.31 -1.20
C SER A 215 51.57 14.74 -0.97
N GLY A 216 52.63 15.11 -1.69
CA GLY A 216 53.23 16.44 -1.62
C GLY A 216 54.55 16.48 -0.87
N SER A 217 55.01 17.70 -0.56
CA SER A 217 56.21 17.99 0.22
C SER A 217 55.83 18.86 1.41
N PRO A 218 56.66 18.93 2.47
CA PRO A 218 56.40 19.83 3.60
C PRO A 218 56.02 21.25 3.12
N GLY A 219 54.93 21.79 3.67
CA GLY A 219 54.36 23.09 3.29
C GLY A 219 53.50 23.10 2.02
N ALA A 220 53.36 21.96 1.34
CA ALA A 220 52.53 21.78 0.14
C ALA A 220 51.91 20.38 0.11
N LEU A 221 51.30 19.98 1.23
CA LEU A 221 50.66 18.68 1.39
C LEU A 221 49.33 18.62 0.63
N ARG A 222 48.93 17.41 0.23
CA ARG A 222 47.69 17.15 -0.48
C ARG A 222 47.06 15.83 -0.04
N ILE A 223 45.73 15.79 -0.01
CA ILE A 223 44.94 14.55 0.06
C ILE A 223 44.09 14.45 -1.21
N ASP A 224 44.21 13.35 -1.93
CA ASP A 224 43.49 13.12 -3.20
C ASP A 224 43.68 14.26 -4.22
N GLY A 225 44.87 14.87 -4.20
CA GLY A 225 45.25 15.99 -5.05
C GLY A 225 44.78 17.36 -4.56
N ILE A 226 43.90 17.43 -3.55
CA ILE A 226 43.41 18.66 -2.94
C ILE A 226 44.48 19.18 -1.96
N PRO A 227 44.93 20.44 -2.09
CA PRO A 227 45.91 21.03 -1.16
C PRO A 227 45.34 21.18 0.25
N LEU A 228 46.22 20.99 1.23
CA LEU A 228 45.95 21.23 2.64
C LEU A 228 46.66 22.51 3.08
N ASP A 229 46.06 23.23 4.01
CA ASP A 229 46.61 24.47 4.58
C ASP A 229 46.71 24.33 6.10
N SER A 230 47.86 24.72 6.67
CA SER A 230 48.02 24.67 8.12
C SER A 230 47.16 25.74 8.81
N PRO A 231 46.44 25.40 9.92
CA PRO A 231 46.47 24.13 10.63
C PRO A 231 45.68 23.01 9.94
N TYR A 232 46.25 21.80 9.91
CA TYR A 232 45.56 20.62 9.38
C TYR A 232 44.53 20.14 10.40
N GLU A 233 43.25 20.18 10.04
CA GLU A 233 42.11 19.87 10.89
C GLU A 233 41.51 18.51 10.55
N PHE A 234 41.66 17.57 11.48
CA PHE A 234 41.07 16.24 11.42
C PHE A 234 39.76 16.24 12.19
N ARG A 235 38.68 15.80 11.54
CA ARG A 235 37.42 15.42 12.20
C ARG A 235 37.23 13.92 12.02
N VAL A 236 37.15 13.20 13.14
CA VAL A 236 37.16 11.73 13.15
C VAL A 236 36.04 11.20 14.03
N VAL A 237 35.21 10.30 13.50
CA VAL A 237 34.19 9.55 14.25
C VAL A 237 34.75 8.18 14.60
N GLY A 238 34.58 7.76 15.85
CA GLY A 238 35.06 6.48 16.38
C GLY A 238 35.26 6.51 17.89
N PRO A 239 35.87 5.47 18.50
CA PRO A 239 36.09 5.41 19.95
C PRO A 239 37.12 6.47 20.43
N PRO A 240 36.68 7.56 21.09
CA PRO A 240 37.55 8.73 21.28
C PRO A 240 38.73 8.47 22.22
N ALA A 241 38.52 7.66 23.27
CA ALA A 241 39.57 7.28 24.20
C ALA A 241 40.66 6.40 23.53
N ALA A 242 40.27 5.49 22.63
CA ALA A 242 41.24 4.66 21.91
C ALA A 242 42.07 5.50 20.93
N MET A 243 41.41 6.41 20.21
CA MET A 243 42.07 7.33 19.27
C MET A 243 43.02 8.29 19.98
N GLU A 244 42.62 8.88 21.12
CA GLU A 244 43.51 9.75 21.89
C GLU A 244 44.74 8.99 22.39
N VAL A 245 44.59 7.77 22.88
CA VAL A 245 45.72 6.94 23.30
C VAL A 245 46.65 6.67 22.13
N ALA A 246 46.13 6.23 20.98
CA ALA A 246 46.93 5.92 19.79
C ALA A 246 47.76 7.12 19.31
N LEU A 247 47.17 8.32 19.26
CA LEU A 247 47.86 9.54 18.84
C LEU A 247 48.96 10.00 19.82
N ASN A 248 48.81 9.71 21.12
CA ASN A 248 49.72 10.13 22.19
C ASN A 248 50.74 9.07 22.62
N VAL A 249 50.76 7.88 21.98
CA VAL A 249 51.79 6.87 22.26
C VAL A 249 53.18 7.48 22.09
N THR A 250 54.15 7.06 22.90
CA THR A 250 55.55 7.48 22.78
C THR A 250 56.06 7.18 21.36
N GLY A 251 56.50 8.23 20.66
CA GLY A 251 56.92 8.10 19.25
C GLY A 251 55.76 8.02 18.25
N GLY A 252 54.53 8.33 18.68
CA GLY A 252 53.38 8.51 17.81
C GLY A 252 53.27 9.92 17.25
N VAL A 253 52.12 10.19 16.62
CA VAL A 253 51.84 11.38 15.79
C VAL A 253 52.15 12.70 16.51
N VAL A 254 51.70 12.86 17.76
CA VAL A 254 51.90 14.11 18.53
C VAL A 254 53.40 14.38 18.75
N ALA A 255 54.18 13.34 19.03
CA ALA A 255 55.62 13.45 19.22
C ALA A 255 56.37 13.71 17.90
N ASP A 256 55.94 13.10 16.81
CA ASP A 256 56.55 13.29 15.49
C ASP A 256 56.30 14.70 14.93
N VAL A 257 55.09 15.24 15.10
CA VAL A 257 54.77 16.65 14.80
C VAL A 257 55.67 17.59 15.62
N GLY A 258 55.82 17.34 16.92
CA GLY A 258 56.69 18.14 17.79
C GLY A 258 58.17 18.10 17.38
N ARG A 259 58.65 16.97 16.85
CA ARG A 259 60.04 16.80 16.40
C ARG A 259 60.40 17.69 15.20
N VAL A 260 59.42 18.00 14.36
CA VAL A 260 59.58 18.86 13.19
C VAL A 260 59.20 20.32 13.45
N GLY A 261 58.91 20.69 14.70
CA GLY A 261 58.60 22.07 15.09
C GLY A 261 57.11 22.44 15.04
N GLY A 262 56.23 21.50 14.72
CA GLY A 262 54.78 21.70 14.77
C GLY A 262 54.19 21.51 16.17
N THR A 263 52.88 21.69 16.30
CA THR A 263 52.11 21.38 17.52
C THR A 263 50.83 20.63 17.17
N ALA A 264 50.57 19.50 17.82
CA ALA A 264 49.33 18.73 17.67
C ALA A 264 48.47 18.84 18.93
N VAL A 265 47.18 19.12 18.76
CA VAL A 265 46.19 19.18 19.84
C VAL A 265 45.07 18.20 19.53
N VAL A 266 44.81 17.27 20.46
CA VAL A 266 43.70 16.32 20.37
C VAL A 266 42.60 16.75 21.33
N ARG A 267 41.36 16.75 20.86
CA ARG A 267 40.17 17.00 21.69
C ARG A 267 39.14 15.92 21.44
N GLN A 268 38.72 15.23 22.50
CA GLN A 268 37.55 14.36 22.43
C GLN A 268 36.27 15.18 22.40
N ALA A 269 35.25 14.67 21.71
CA ALA A 269 33.91 15.23 21.73
C ALA A 269 32.86 14.11 21.66
N ASP A 270 31.72 14.34 22.33
CA ASP A 270 30.58 13.42 22.29
C ASP A 270 29.96 13.36 20.89
N VAL A 271 30.09 14.44 20.12
CA VAL A 271 29.62 14.54 18.75
C VAL A 271 30.66 15.25 17.90
N VAL A 272 31.16 14.54 16.90
CA VAL A 272 31.97 15.03 15.79
C VAL A 272 31.20 14.72 14.50
N THR A 273 31.18 15.67 13.57
CA THR A 273 30.54 15.49 12.26
C THR A 273 31.61 15.48 11.17
N VAL A 274 31.54 14.44 10.34
CA VAL A 274 32.29 14.27 9.09
C VAL A 274 31.29 14.53 7.96
N ASP A 275 31.29 15.76 7.47
CA ASP A 275 30.38 16.28 6.46
C ASP A 275 30.89 16.11 5.03
N ALA A 276 32.20 15.91 4.85
CA ALA A 276 32.80 15.66 3.55
C ALA A 276 32.40 14.29 2.99
N THR A 277 32.18 14.22 1.68
CA THR A 277 31.87 12.99 0.95
C THR A 277 32.77 12.81 -0.26
N VAL A 278 32.91 11.56 -0.72
CA VAL A 278 33.48 11.26 -2.03
C VAL A 278 32.36 11.28 -3.09
N ASP A 279 32.67 11.77 -4.28
CA ASP A 279 31.76 11.80 -5.44
C ASP A 279 31.69 10.46 -6.18
#